data_AF-A0A7J2VAM6-F1
#
_entry.id   AF-A0A7J2VAM6-F1
#
_cell.length_a   1.000
_cell.length_b   1.000
_cell.length_c   1.000
_cell.angle_alpha   90.00
_cell.angle_beta   90.00
_cell.angle_gamma   90.00
#
_symmetry.space_group_name_H-M   'P 1'
#
loop_
_entity.id
_entity.type
_entity.pdbx_description
1 polymer ?
#
loop_
_entity_poly.entity_id
_entity_poly.type
_entity_poly.pdbx_seq_one_letter_code
_entity_poly.pdbx_strand_id
1 'polypeptide(L)'
;MAGLERRRVQRTGSSSFIITLPKEWVEAVKLKSGDYVVIERYGDKLVLIPPVVEPTQLKINIKVYPGVDVAQVFRGILGSYITGYSIINIVFDKNIPELAKFISEVKNLARIKLPGIEVIEETYNTITFKVLLNIQEIPLINAIKRLHLIVNSMLQDSIMLLKTSDLNIAHGIIQRDDEADRFHHMIARELSTALLDIKTQHDLGITSTAEILSYRIIARNLERIADHAVNIAKRVLAADGFKSGSSIVLDYLVKDTELFNKAMNALYTLSRREAEEVINEVKIHVNNIEDALYNTVVTSPIDVKEKVVATLILDSIKRIARYSNGIAESVLNIKIAKTSEIDIK
;
A
#
# COMPACT_ATOMS: atom_id res chain seq x y z
N MET A 1 -15.67 23.45 -15.73
CA MET A 1 -14.27 23.49 -16.17
C MET A 1 -13.71 24.84 -15.75
N ALA A 2 -12.74 24.89 -14.85
CA ALA A 2 -12.13 26.16 -14.43
C ALA A 2 -11.46 26.80 -15.66
N GLY A 3 -11.83 28.05 -15.96
CA GLY A 3 -11.38 28.76 -17.15
C GLY A 3 -9.88 29.03 -17.12
N LEU A 4 -9.17 28.62 -18.17
CA LEU A 4 -7.77 29.01 -18.38
C LEU A 4 -7.71 30.52 -18.62
N GLU A 5 -7.23 31.26 -17.63
CA GLU A 5 -7.09 32.72 -17.69
C GLU A 5 -5.62 33.11 -17.66
N ARG A 6 -5.20 33.99 -18.59
CA ARG A 6 -3.81 34.46 -18.68
C ARG A 6 -3.63 35.75 -17.89
N ARG A 7 -2.63 35.80 -17.01
CA ARG A 7 -2.24 36.99 -16.23
C ARG A 7 -0.84 37.43 -16.59
N ARG A 8 -0.63 38.74 -16.72
CA ARG A 8 0.69 39.30 -17.03
C ARG A 8 1.51 39.40 -15.74
N VAL A 9 2.73 38.89 -15.78
CA VAL A 9 3.74 39.11 -14.75
C VAL A 9 4.28 40.53 -14.89
N GLN A 10 4.27 41.29 -13.79
CA GLN A 10 4.76 42.67 -13.75
C GLN A 10 5.95 42.76 -12.82
N ARG A 11 7.00 43.49 -13.20
CA ARG A 11 8.18 43.67 -12.37
C ARG A 11 7.96 44.82 -11.39
N THR A 12 8.22 44.58 -10.10
CA THR A 12 8.19 45.60 -9.04
C THR A 12 9.57 45.66 -8.39
N GLY A 13 10.33 46.72 -8.67
CA GLY A 13 11.70 46.86 -8.17
C GLY A 13 12.73 46.00 -8.92
N SER A 14 13.92 45.85 -8.33
CA SER A 14 15.06 45.18 -8.97
C SER A 14 14.93 43.66 -9.02
N SER A 15 14.28 43.03 -8.03
CA SER A 15 14.29 41.58 -7.84
C SER A 15 12.91 40.94 -7.64
N SER A 16 11.81 41.69 -7.67
CA SER A 16 10.47 41.16 -7.38
C SER A 16 9.52 41.28 -8.56
N PHE A 17 8.61 40.32 -8.67
CA PHE A 17 7.56 40.28 -9.67
C PHE A 17 6.21 40.07 -9.00
N ILE A 18 5.15 40.64 -9.58
CA ILE A 18 3.77 40.51 -9.13
C ILE A 18 2.90 39.93 -10.26
N ILE A 19 1.84 39.24 -9.86
CA ILE A 19 0.80 38.72 -10.74
C ILE A 19 -0.56 39.02 -10.08
N THR A 20 -1.56 39.36 -10.88
CA THR A 20 -2.92 39.56 -10.36
C THR A 20 -3.65 38.24 -10.22
N LEU A 21 -4.32 38.02 -9.10
CA LEU A 21 -5.09 36.80 -8.84
C LEU A 21 -6.48 36.87 -9.49
N PRO A 22 -7.06 35.75 -9.97
CA PRO A 22 -8.43 35.73 -10.49
C PRO A 22 -9.44 36.12 -9.41
N LYS A 23 -10.31 37.09 -9.72
CA LYS A 23 -11.32 37.60 -8.78
C LYS A 23 -12.23 36.50 -8.26
N GLU A 24 -12.74 35.65 -9.15
CA GLU A 24 -13.62 34.52 -8.79
C GLU A 24 -12.95 33.55 -7.81
N TRP A 25 -11.65 33.29 -7.99
CA TRP A 25 -10.90 32.43 -7.07
C TRP A 25 -10.73 33.08 -5.71
N VAL A 26 -10.32 34.36 -5.68
CA VAL A 26 -10.17 35.16 -4.44
C VAL A 26 -11.48 35.17 -3.64
N GLU A 27 -12.61 35.37 -4.31
CA GLU A 27 -13.94 35.34 -3.68
C GLU A 27 -14.31 33.93 -3.18
N ALA A 28 -14.04 32.88 -3.96
CA ALA A 28 -14.35 31.50 -3.60
C ALA A 28 -13.59 31.04 -2.33
N VAL A 29 -12.33 31.44 -2.19
CA VAL A 29 -11.49 31.13 -1.03
C VAL A 29 -11.54 32.22 0.06
N LYS A 30 -12.41 33.23 -0.10
CA LYS A 30 -12.66 34.33 0.85
C LYS A 30 -11.41 35.15 1.25
N LEU A 31 -10.46 35.30 0.34
CA LEU A 31 -9.26 36.13 0.54
C LEU A 31 -9.59 37.62 0.50
N LYS A 32 -8.91 38.40 1.35
CA LYS A 32 -9.00 39.87 1.42
C LYS A 32 -7.64 40.51 1.15
N SER A 33 -7.66 41.81 0.82
CA SER A 33 -6.43 42.59 0.69
C SER A 33 -5.66 42.58 2.00
N GLY A 34 -4.37 42.22 1.94
CA GLY A 34 -3.50 42.07 3.11
C GLY A 34 -3.35 40.62 3.59
N ASP A 35 -4.19 39.70 3.13
CA ASP A 35 -4.03 38.28 3.41
C ASP A 35 -2.83 37.70 2.65
N TYR A 36 -2.13 36.76 3.27
CA TYR A 36 -1.03 36.02 2.64
C TYR A 36 -1.58 34.85 1.81
N VAL A 37 -0.93 34.57 0.68
CA VAL A 37 -1.08 33.30 -0.05
C VAL A 37 0.23 32.55 0.03
N VAL A 38 0.17 31.23 0.23
CA VAL A 38 1.35 30.38 0.19
C VAL A 38 1.69 30.13 -1.28
N ILE A 39 2.94 30.39 -1.64
CA ILE A 39 3.45 30.10 -2.98
C ILE A 39 4.43 28.96 -2.84
N GLU A 40 4.12 27.84 -3.48
CA GLU A 40 4.96 26.66 -3.47
C GLU A 40 5.46 26.35 -4.89
N ARG A 41 6.67 25.82 -5.00
CA ARG A 41 7.25 25.41 -6.27
C ARG A 41 7.01 23.92 -6.47
N TYR A 42 6.32 23.58 -7.56
CA TYR A 42 6.09 22.20 -7.98
C TYR A 42 6.76 21.97 -9.33
N GLY A 43 8.01 21.49 -9.31
CA GLY A 43 8.85 21.36 -10.51
C GLY A 43 9.13 22.72 -11.16
N ASP A 44 8.62 22.89 -12.38
CA ASP A 44 8.68 24.13 -13.17
C ASP A 44 7.47 25.07 -12.95
N LYS A 45 6.52 24.69 -12.09
CA LYS A 45 5.28 25.42 -11.81
C LYS A 45 5.32 26.11 -10.45
N LEU A 46 4.54 27.18 -10.32
CA LEU A 46 4.18 27.78 -9.04
C LEU A 46 2.72 27.44 -8.71
N VAL A 47 2.49 26.92 -7.51
CA VAL A 47 1.15 26.62 -6.98
C VAL A 47 0.82 27.67 -5.92
N LEU A 48 -0.34 28.30 -6.08
CA LEU A 48 -0.87 29.29 -5.14
C LEU A 48 -1.88 28.60 -4.23
N ILE A 49 -1.60 28.58 -2.93
CA ILE A 49 -2.40 27.90 -1.92
C ILE A 49 -2.96 28.96 -0.96
N PRO A 50 -4.28 28.97 -0.68
CA PRO A 50 -4.85 29.87 0.31
C PRO A 50 -4.32 29.56 1.72
N PRO A 51 -4.20 30.56 2.60
CA PRO A 51 -3.59 30.41 3.93
C PRO A 51 -4.42 29.51 4.87
N VAL A 52 -5.73 29.42 4.64
CA VAL A 52 -6.67 28.60 5.41
C VAL A 52 -7.61 27.90 4.44
N VAL A 53 -7.25 26.70 4.03
CA VAL A 53 -8.22 25.74 3.52
C VAL A 53 -8.31 24.68 4.60
N GLU A 54 -9.43 24.64 5.33
CA GLU A 54 -9.75 23.37 6.01
C GLU A 54 -9.77 22.32 4.90
N PRO A 55 -8.94 21.27 4.97
CA PRO A 55 -8.93 20.25 3.94
C PRO A 55 -10.37 19.80 3.76
N THR A 56 -10.88 19.88 2.53
CA THR A 56 -12.28 19.54 2.26
C THR A 56 -12.47 18.09 2.67
N GLN A 57 -13.09 17.87 3.84
CA GLN A 57 -13.26 16.53 4.38
C GLN A 57 -14.27 15.81 3.50
N LEU A 58 -13.78 14.93 2.64
CA LEU A 58 -14.64 14.09 1.82
C LEU A 58 -15.55 13.26 2.74
N LYS A 59 -16.87 13.34 2.50
CA LYS A 59 -17.88 12.58 3.22
C LYS A 59 -18.62 11.64 2.26
N ILE A 60 -18.94 10.44 2.72
CA ILE A 60 -19.74 9.47 1.96
C ILE A 60 -20.86 8.89 2.83
N ASN A 61 -21.99 8.57 2.20
CA ASN A 61 -23.12 7.89 2.82
C ASN A 61 -23.30 6.50 2.19
N ILE A 62 -23.20 5.46 3.00
CA ILE A 62 -23.40 4.06 2.63
C ILE A 62 -24.77 3.63 3.16
N LYS A 63 -25.62 3.06 2.30
CA LYS A 63 -26.89 2.46 2.70
C LYS A 63 -26.76 0.94 2.63
N VAL A 64 -27.07 0.25 3.73
CA VAL A 64 -27.00 -1.21 3.83
C VAL A 64 -28.41 -1.79 3.88
N TYR A 65 -28.71 -2.70 2.96
CA TYR A 65 -30.01 -3.34 2.83
C TYR A 65 -29.95 -4.81 3.27
N PRO A 66 -31.11 -5.46 3.52
CA PRO A 66 -31.15 -6.88 3.87
C PRO A 66 -30.50 -7.77 2.79
N GLY A 67 -29.88 -8.87 3.22
CA GLY A 67 -29.21 -9.84 2.33
C GLY A 67 -27.74 -9.53 2.03
N VAL A 68 -27.17 -8.47 2.61
CA VAL A 68 -25.74 -8.13 2.51
C VAL A 68 -24.99 -8.69 3.72
N ASP A 69 -23.82 -9.30 3.50
CA ASP A 69 -22.97 -9.80 4.58
C ASP A 69 -22.01 -8.73 5.15
N VAL A 70 -21.43 -9.00 6.33
CA VAL A 70 -20.48 -8.09 7.00
C VAL A 70 -19.28 -7.75 6.12
N ALA A 71 -18.77 -8.71 5.34
CA ALA A 71 -17.61 -8.53 4.49
C ALA A 71 -17.91 -7.60 3.30
N GLN A 72 -19.11 -7.65 2.73
CA GLN A 72 -19.55 -6.72 1.68
C GLN A 72 -19.66 -5.30 2.21
N VAL A 73 -20.23 -5.10 3.41
CA VAL A 73 -20.27 -3.77 4.05
C VAL A 73 -18.84 -3.28 4.31
N PHE A 74 -17.98 -4.14 4.87
CA PHE A 74 -16.59 -3.80 5.12
C PHE A 74 -15.83 -3.41 3.85
N ARG A 75 -16.03 -4.08 2.71
CA ARG A 75 -15.43 -3.67 1.41
C ARG A 75 -15.85 -2.26 1.00
N GLY A 76 -17.10 -1.86 1.28
CA GLY A 76 -17.57 -0.49 1.06
C GLY A 76 -16.86 0.53 1.97
N ILE A 77 -16.67 0.19 3.24
CA ILE A 77 -15.92 1.02 4.20
C ILE A 77 -14.44 1.12 3.78
N LEU A 78 -13.80 -0.01 3.48
CA LEU A 78 -12.42 -0.09 3.03
C LEU A 78 -12.20 0.70 1.74
N GLY A 79 -13.10 0.58 0.76
CA GLY A 79 -13.06 1.36 -0.47
C GLY A 79 -13.10 2.86 -0.18
N SER A 80 -14.04 3.28 0.67
CA SER A 80 -14.18 4.68 1.09
C SER A 80 -12.94 5.18 1.86
N TYR A 81 -12.38 4.34 2.71
CA TYR A 81 -11.17 4.62 3.47
C TYR A 81 -9.97 4.80 2.53
N ILE A 82 -9.76 3.88 1.59
CA ILE A 82 -8.64 3.92 0.64
C ILE A 82 -8.76 5.16 -0.27
N THR A 83 -9.96 5.54 -0.72
CA THR A 83 -10.13 6.69 -1.62
C THR A 83 -10.02 8.05 -0.92
N GLY A 84 -9.78 8.08 0.39
CA GLY A 84 -9.53 9.32 1.15
C GLY A 84 -10.76 9.95 1.79
N TYR A 85 -11.92 9.27 1.87
CA TYR A 85 -13.06 9.81 2.63
C TYR A 85 -12.71 9.92 4.12
N SER A 86 -12.87 11.11 4.69
CA SER A 86 -12.56 11.37 6.11
C SER A 86 -13.75 11.09 7.02
N ILE A 87 -14.98 11.11 6.48
CA ILE A 87 -16.20 10.76 7.20
C ILE A 87 -16.99 9.73 6.38
N ILE A 88 -17.30 8.60 6.99
CA ILE A 88 -18.07 7.50 6.38
C ILE A 88 -19.32 7.29 7.23
N ASN A 89 -20.47 7.75 6.72
CA ASN A 89 -21.76 7.55 7.35
C ASN A 89 -22.37 6.26 6.81
N ILE A 90 -22.89 5.41 7.68
CA ILE A 90 -23.55 4.15 7.32
C ILE A 90 -24.95 4.15 7.92
N VAL A 91 -25.94 3.88 7.08
CA VAL A 91 -27.34 3.72 7.47
C VAL A 91 -27.77 2.29 7.16
N PHE A 92 -28.20 1.57 8.18
CA PHE A 92 -28.64 0.19 8.08
C PHE A 92 -30.17 0.12 8.02
N ASP A 93 -30.67 -0.70 7.09
CA ASP A 93 -32.09 -1.01 7.00
C ASP A 93 -32.53 -1.79 8.25
N LYS A 94 -33.65 -1.37 8.84
CA LYS A 94 -34.21 -1.96 10.07
C LYS A 94 -34.64 -3.43 9.92
N ASN A 95 -34.80 -3.91 8.68
CA ASN A 95 -35.22 -5.28 8.39
C ASN A 95 -34.03 -6.27 8.32
N ILE A 96 -32.79 -5.82 8.55
CA ILE A 96 -31.64 -6.72 8.65
C ILE A 96 -31.79 -7.62 9.89
N PRO A 97 -31.73 -8.95 9.76
CA PRO A 97 -31.79 -9.87 10.89
C PRO A 97 -30.67 -9.61 11.90
N GLU A 98 -30.98 -9.70 13.19
CA GLU A 98 -30.01 -9.48 14.28
C GLU A 98 -29.24 -8.14 14.13
N LEU A 99 -29.92 -7.07 13.68
CA LEU A 99 -29.29 -5.79 13.29
C LEU A 99 -28.22 -5.29 14.26
N ALA A 100 -28.48 -5.30 15.57
CA ALA A 100 -27.51 -4.83 16.57
C ALA A 100 -26.20 -5.61 16.55
N LYS A 101 -26.27 -6.94 16.38
CA LYS A 101 -25.10 -7.81 16.25
C LYS A 101 -24.37 -7.56 14.94
N PHE A 102 -25.11 -7.45 13.84
CA PHE A 102 -24.55 -7.15 12.52
C PHE A 102 -23.76 -5.82 12.51
N ILE A 103 -24.36 -4.77 13.08
CA ILE A 103 -23.71 -3.45 13.27
C ILE A 103 -22.43 -3.61 14.11
N SER A 104 -22.47 -4.38 15.20
CA SER A 104 -21.31 -4.61 16.05
C SER A 104 -20.18 -5.34 15.32
N GLU A 105 -20.49 -6.34 14.50
CA GLU A 105 -19.50 -7.09 13.71
C GLU A 105 -18.83 -6.20 12.66
N VAL A 106 -19.62 -5.40 11.92
CA VAL A 106 -19.09 -4.40 10.96
C VAL A 106 -18.17 -3.41 11.67
N LYS A 107 -18.60 -2.89 12.83
CA LYS A 107 -17.84 -1.92 13.62
C LYS A 107 -16.50 -2.48 14.10
N ASN A 108 -16.52 -3.69 14.66
CA ASN A 108 -15.32 -4.35 15.17
C ASN A 108 -14.33 -4.64 14.05
N LEU A 109 -14.80 -5.16 12.92
CA LEU A 109 -13.96 -5.45 11.76
C LEU A 109 -13.29 -4.18 11.22
N ALA A 110 -14.05 -3.08 11.10
CA ALA A 110 -13.50 -1.79 10.67
C ALA A 110 -12.40 -1.28 11.62
N ARG A 111 -12.62 -1.31 12.93
CA ARG A 111 -11.64 -0.85 13.93
C ARG A 111 -10.36 -1.69 13.96
N ILE A 112 -10.48 -3.00 13.76
CA ILE A 112 -9.32 -3.91 13.72
C ILE A 112 -8.49 -3.65 12.46
N LYS A 113 -9.14 -3.53 11.30
CA LYS A 113 -8.47 -3.53 9.99
C LYS A 113 -8.06 -2.15 9.47
N LEU A 114 -8.65 -1.06 9.95
CA LEU A 114 -8.44 0.28 9.39
C LEU A 114 -7.80 1.22 10.42
N PRO A 115 -6.50 1.56 10.28
CA PRO A 115 -5.83 2.48 11.19
C PRO A 115 -6.51 3.86 11.27
N GLY A 116 -6.60 4.41 12.48
CA GLY A 116 -7.14 5.75 12.72
C GLY A 116 -8.65 5.90 12.50
N ILE A 117 -9.39 4.81 12.23
CA ILE A 117 -10.84 4.91 12.12
C ILE A 117 -11.48 4.96 13.52
N GLU A 118 -12.26 6.01 13.78
CA GLU A 118 -12.97 6.20 15.05
C GLU A 118 -14.47 6.34 14.82
N VAL A 119 -15.26 5.83 15.76
CA VAL A 119 -16.72 6.02 15.74
C VAL A 119 -17.03 7.31 16.48
N ILE A 120 -17.62 8.28 15.80
CA ILE A 120 -17.99 9.57 16.40
C ILE A 120 -19.48 9.67 16.73
N GLU A 121 -20.32 8.93 16.02
CA GLU A 121 -21.76 8.86 16.27
C GLU A 121 -22.25 7.44 16.00
N GLU A 122 -23.15 6.94 16.84
CA GLU A 122 -23.80 5.64 16.69
C GLU A 122 -25.24 5.75 17.21
N THR A 123 -26.18 5.20 16.44
CA THR A 123 -27.57 5.00 16.85
C THR A 123 -27.94 3.53 16.70
N TYR A 124 -29.22 3.17 16.91
CA TYR A 124 -29.68 1.79 16.74
C TYR A 124 -29.54 1.26 15.29
N ASN A 125 -29.45 2.14 14.28
CA ASN A 125 -29.33 1.76 12.87
C ASN A 125 -28.36 2.62 12.05
N THR A 126 -27.50 3.43 12.69
CA THR A 126 -26.49 4.23 11.99
C THR A 126 -25.14 4.18 12.68
N ILE A 127 -24.06 4.23 11.90
CA ILE A 127 -22.70 4.47 12.39
C ILE A 127 -22.08 5.60 11.57
N THR A 128 -21.42 6.55 12.24
CA THR A 128 -20.54 7.52 11.60
C THR A 128 -19.11 7.26 12.01
N PHE A 129 -18.27 6.91 11.03
CA PHE A 129 -16.83 6.82 11.21
C PHE A 129 -16.14 8.12 10.80
N LYS A 130 -15.13 8.52 11.57
CA LYS A 130 -14.17 9.57 11.21
C LYS A 130 -12.77 9.00 11.19
N VAL A 131 -12.01 9.28 10.12
CA VAL A 131 -10.61 8.86 10.03
C VAL A 131 -9.72 9.95 10.61
N LEU A 132 -9.00 9.62 11.68
CA LEU A 132 -8.07 10.46 12.41
C LEU A 132 -6.65 9.93 12.19
N LEU A 133 -6.05 10.32 11.07
CA LEU A 133 -4.65 10.05 10.77
C LEU A 133 -3.92 11.36 10.55
N ASN A 134 -2.76 11.51 11.21
CA ASN A 134 -1.89 12.65 11.00
C ASN A 134 -0.76 12.27 10.03
N ILE A 135 -0.90 12.72 8.78
CA ILE A 135 0.02 12.41 7.68
C ILE A 135 1.45 12.92 7.98
N GLN A 136 1.59 13.94 8.84
CA GLN A 136 2.90 14.51 9.21
C GLN A 136 3.67 13.66 10.23
N GLU A 137 3.01 12.75 10.95
CA GLU A 137 3.65 11.96 11.99
C GLU A 137 4.43 10.75 11.44
N ILE A 138 4.06 10.25 10.25
CA ILE A 138 4.70 9.09 9.62
C ILE A 138 4.99 9.41 8.15
N PRO A 139 6.23 9.79 7.80
CA PRO A 139 6.63 9.94 6.42
C PRO A 139 6.35 8.67 5.61
N LEU A 140 5.88 8.80 4.37
CA LEU A 140 5.53 7.68 3.48
C LEU A 140 6.59 6.57 3.45
N ILE A 141 7.86 6.96 3.32
CA ILE A 141 8.98 6.01 3.25
C ILE A 141 9.15 5.22 4.55
N ASN A 142 8.82 5.81 5.70
CA ASN A 142 8.85 5.14 6.99
C ASN A 142 7.69 4.16 7.13
N ALA A 143 6.49 4.51 6.64
CA ALA A 143 5.37 3.58 6.57
C ALA A 143 5.68 2.38 5.68
N ILE A 144 6.24 2.61 4.48
CA ILE A 144 6.72 1.55 3.58
C ILE A 144 7.80 0.70 4.25
N LYS A 145 8.76 1.33 4.94
CA LYS A 145 9.81 0.61 5.68
C LYS A 145 9.23 -0.26 6.78
N ARG A 146 8.20 0.20 7.49
CA ARG A 146 7.54 -0.58 8.53
C ARG A 146 6.82 -1.79 7.95
N LEU A 147 6.09 -1.61 6.84
CA LEU A 147 5.48 -2.72 6.10
C LEU A 147 6.53 -3.73 5.63
N HIS A 148 7.64 -3.27 5.04
CA HIS A 148 8.75 -4.14 4.66
C HIS A 148 9.29 -4.95 5.84
N LEU A 149 9.55 -4.34 7.00
CA LEU A 149 10.08 -5.07 8.15
C LEU A 149 9.13 -6.19 8.63
N ILE A 150 7.82 -5.94 8.62
CA ILE A 150 6.81 -6.96 8.97
C ILE A 150 6.88 -8.11 7.96
N VAL A 151 6.82 -7.79 6.66
CA VAL A 151 6.84 -8.80 5.58
C VAL A 151 8.14 -9.60 5.58
N ASN A 152 9.29 -8.94 5.78
CA ASN A 152 10.58 -9.63 5.89
C ASN A 152 10.60 -10.57 7.09
N SER A 153 10.06 -10.18 8.25
CA SER A 153 9.93 -11.08 9.40
C SER A 153 9.04 -12.29 9.09
N MET A 154 7.95 -12.12 8.34
CA MET A 154 7.09 -13.23 7.92
C MET A 154 7.81 -14.19 6.97
N LEU A 155 8.68 -13.70 6.09
CA LEU A 155 9.53 -14.53 5.23
C LEU A 155 10.62 -15.27 6.01
N GLN A 156 11.30 -14.60 6.95
CA GLN A 156 12.28 -15.24 7.82
C GLN A 156 11.65 -16.37 8.66
N ASP A 157 10.44 -16.14 9.16
CA ASP A 157 9.70 -17.16 9.89
C ASP A 157 9.20 -18.27 8.96
N SER A 158 8.86 -17.97 7.71
CA SER A 158 8.54 -19.00 6.71
C SER A 158 9.75 -19.89 6.42
N ILE A 159 10.96 -19.33 6.35
CA ILE A 159 12.22 -20.08 6.25
C ILE A 159 12.42 -20.97 7.48
N MET A 160 12.19 -20.43 8.69
CA MET A 160 12.31 -21.18 9.94
C MET A 160 11.27 -22.31 10.03
N LEU A 161 10.04 -22.04 9.60
CA LEU A 161 8.97 -23.03 9.50
C LEU A 161 9.35 -24.19 8.58
N LEU A 162 9.94 -23.91 7.42
CA LEU A 162 10.40 -24.96 6.50
C LEU A 162 11.58 -25.76 7.07
N LYS A 163 12.48 -25.12 7.84
CA LYS A 163 13.62 -25.79 8.48
C LYS A 163 13.20 -26.70 9.64
N THR A 164 12.21 -26.28 10.43
CA THR A 164 11.86 -26.95 11.70
C THR A 164 10.57 -27.75 11.64
N SER A 165 9.68 -27.45 10.68
CA SER A 165 8.29 -27.91 10.66
C SER A 165 7.50 -27.56 11.93
N ASP A 166 7.89 -26.53 12.68
CA ASP A 166 7.16 -26.09 13.88
C ASP A 166 5.90 -25.31 13.50
N LEU A 167 4.73 -25.92 13.71
CA LEU A 167 3.43 -25.34 13.37
C LEU A 167 3.08 -24.08 14.17
N ASN A 168 3.71 -23.84 15.33
CA ASN A 168 3.50 -22.59 16.08
C ASN A 168 3.99 -21.38 15.28
N ILE A 169 5.08 -21.54 14.52
CA ILE A 169 5.62 -20.50 13.64
C ILE A 169 4.60 -20.14 12.56
N ALA A 170 3.93 -21.15 11.99
CA ALA A 170 2.91 -20.95 10.97
C ALA A 170 1.72 -20.12 11.49
N HIS A 171 1.26 -20.37 12.71
CA HIS A 171 0.23 -19.55 13.34
C HIS A 171 0.69 -18.10 13.56
N GLY A 172 1.94 -17.89 13.99
CA GLY A 172 2.52 -16.55 14.15
C GLY A 172 2.63 -15.78 12.83
N ILE A 173 2.93 -16.46 11.71
CA ILE A 173 2.93 -15.85 10.37
C ILE A 173 1.51 -15.38 10.01
N ILE A 174 0.51 -16.24 10.17
CA ILE A 174 -0.89 -15.93 9.84
C ILE A 174 -1.41 -14.75 10.67
N GLN A 175 -1.04 -14.66 11.95
CA GLN A 175 -1.50 -13.57 12.81
C GLN A 175 -0.93 -12.19 12.41
N ARG A 176 0.29 -12.13 11.87
CA ARG A 176 0.93 -10.86 11.47
C ARG A 176 0.42 -10.31 10.15
N ASP A 177 -0.34 -11.10 9.39
CA ASP A 177 -1.01 -10.68 8.16
C ASP A 177 -1.90 -9.44 8.39
N ASP A 178 -2.64 -9.44 9.50
CA ASP A 178 -3.48 -8.31 9.89
C ASP A 178 -2.68 -7.02 10.11
N GLU A 179 -1.43 -7.10 10.59
CA GLU A 179 -0.57 -5.92 10.76
C GLU A 179 -0.07 -5.41 9.41
N ALA A 180 0.32 -6.32 8.49
CA ALA A 180 0.74 -5.97 7.14
C ALA A 180 -0.39 -5.29 6.36
N ASP A 181 -1.61 -5.85 6.41
CA ASP A 181 -2.83 -5.29 5.82
C ASP A 181 -3.07 -3.86 6.27
N ARG A 182 -2.98 -3.61 7.58
CA ARG A 182 -3.22 -2.30 8.19
C ARG A 182 -2.25 -1.25 7.65
N PHE A 183 -0.96 -1.56 7.59
CA PHE A 183 0.05 -0.65 7.02
C PHE A 183 -0.19 -0.43 5.52
N HIS A 184 -0.50 -1.48 4.77
CA HIS A 184 -0.84 -1.36 3.35
C HIS A 184 -2.05 -0.44 3.13
N HIS A 185 -3.13 -0.61 3.90
CA HIS A 185 -4.32 0.24 3.82
C HIS A 185 -4.02 1.70 4.17
N MET A 186 -3.21 1.93 5.21
CA MET A 186 -2.77 3.29 5.59
C MET A 186 -1.99 3.96 4.46
N ILE A 187 -0.95 3.30 3.91
CA ILE A 187 -0.16 3.81 2.78
C ILE A 187 -1.05 4.06 1.56
N ALA A 188 -1.95 3.12 1.26
CA ALA A 188 -2.90 3.22 0.18
C ALA A 188 -3.77 4.48 0.28
N ARG A 189 -4.27 4.77 1.49
CA ARG A 189 -5.06 5.97 1.77
C ARG A 189 -4.24 7.25 1.63
N GLU A 190 -3.05 7.31 2.23
CA GLU A 190 -2.16 8.48 2.16
C GLU A 190 -1.84 8.86 0.70
N LEU A 191 -1.51 7.87 -0.12
CA LEU A 191 -1.25 8.06 -1.54
C LEU A 191 -2.50 8.55 -2.31
N SER A 192 -3.70 8.06 -1.96
CA SER A 192 -4.94 8.55 -2.55
C SER A 192 -5.29 9.97 -2.12
N THR A 193 -5.04 10.34 -0.85
CA THR A 193 -5.22 11.71 -0.38
C THR A 193 -4.22 12.68 -1.04
N ALA A 194 -3.00 12.22 -1.32
CA ALA A 194 -1.99 12.99 -2.04
C ALA A 194 -2.40 13.34 -3.49
N LEU A 195 -3.24 12.51 -4.13
CA LEU A 195 -3.77 12.81 -5.46
C LEU A 195 -4.86 13.88 -5.45
N LEU A 196 -5.48 14.12 -4.29
CA LEU A 196 -6.60 15.04 -4.12
C LEU A 196 -6.13 16.43 -3.65
N ASP A 197 -4.98 16.51 -2.98
CA ASP A 197 -4.48 17.72 -2.37
C ASP A 197 -2.95 17.86 -2.55
N ILE A 198 -2.53 18.95 -3.20
CA ILE A 198 -1.13 19.25 -3.48
C ILE A 198 -0.34 19.43 -2.18
N LYS A 199 -0.95 20.00 -1.14
CA LYS A 199 -0.28 20.15 0.15
C LYS A 199 0.07 18.78 0.74
N THR A 200 -0.89 17.85 0.72
CA THR A 200 -0.65 16.45 1.13
C THR A 200 0.45 15.79 0.29
N GLN A 201 0.50 16.06 -1.02
CA GLN A 201 1.58 15.57 -1.88
C GLN A 201 2.96 16.08 -1.43
N HIS A 202 3.08 17.38 -1.11
CA HIS A 202 4.32 17.97 -0.62
C HIS A 202 4.70 17.46 0.78
N ASP A 203 3.74 17.34 1.70
CA ASP A 203 3.95 16.80 3.05
C ASP A 203 4.51 15.35 3.02
N LEU A 204 4.21 14.60 1.96
CA LEU A 204 4.76 13.25 1.71
C LEU A 204 6.11 13.25 0.96
N GLY A 205 6.64 14.42 0.58
CA GLY A 205 7.89 14.55 -0.17
C GLY A 205 7.81 14.10 -1.63
N ILE A 206 6.60 14.09 -2.22
CA ILE A 206 6.36 13.61 -3.58
C ILE A 206 6.46 14.78 -4.56
N THR A 207 7.40 14.69 -5.50
CA THR A 207 7.68 15.76 -6.48
C THR A 207 6.94 15.57 -7.81
N SER A 208 6.44 14.36 -8.07
CA SER A 208 5.66 14.03 -9.26
C SER A 208 4.52 13.06 -8.93
N THR A 209 3.34 13.28 -9.52
CA THR A 209 2.19 12.36 -9.39
C THR A 209 2.49 10.96 -9.93
N ALA A 210 3.47 10.82 -10.83
CA ALA A 210 3.95 9.52 -11.31
C ALA A 210 4.61 8.69 -10.19
N GLU A 211 5.23 9.34 -9.19
CA GLU A 211 5.79 8.64 -8.03
C GLU A 211 4.69 7.97 -7.20
N ILE A 212 3.52 8.61 -7.07
CA ILE A 212 2.38 8.09 -6.30
C ILE A 212 1.98 6.71 -6.82
N LEU A 213 1.91 6.55 -8.13
CA LEU A 213 1.58 5.27 -8.77
C LEU A 213 2.62 4.21 -8.44
N SER A 214 3.90 4.57 -8.47
CA SER A 214 5.01 3.66 -8.20
C SER A 214 5.04 3.24 -6.72
N TYR A 215 4.85 4.18 -5.79
CA TYR A 215 4.69 3.85 -4.36
C TYR A 215 3.45 2.98 -4.10
N ARG A 216 2.36 3.22 -4.82
CA ARG A 216 1.15 2.38 -4.70
C ARG A 216 1.40 0.94 -5.15
N ILE A 217 2.16 0.77 -6.24
CA ILE A 217 2.58 -0.56 -6.72
C ILE A 217 3.50 -1.24 -5.71
N ILE A 218 4.49 -0.51 -5.15
CA ILE A 218 5.38 -1.05 -4.12
C ILE A 218 4.60 -1.54 -2.90
N ALA A 219 3.69 -0.72 -2.36
CA ALA A 219 2.87 -1.10 -1.21
C ALA A 219 2.02 -2.35 -1.51
N ARG A 220 1.44 -2.44 -2.71
CA ARG A 220 0.67 -3.61 -3.14
C ARG A 220 1.54 -4.85 -3.29
N ASN A 221 2.75 -4.73 -3.84
CA ASN A 221 3.66 -5.86 -3.98
C ASN A 221 4.14 -6.37 -2.61
N LEU A 222 4.38 -5.47 -1.64
CA LEU A 222 4.68 -5.84 -0.26
C LEU A 222 3.55 -6.65 0.39
N GLU A 223 2.30 -6.20 0.28
CA GLU A 223 1.13 -6.93 0.79
C GLU A 223 0.99 -8.31 0.12
N ARG A 224 1.17 -8.39 -1.19
CA ARG A 224 1.13 -9.68 -1.90
C ARG A 224 2.25 -10.63 -1.48
N ILE A 225 3.45 -10.13 -1.15
CA ILE A 225 4.51 -10.96 -0.59
C ILE A 225 4.10 -11.50 0.79
N ALA A 226 3.44 -10.68 1.62
CA ALA A 226 2.87 -11.09 2.90
C ALA A 226 1.83 -12.22 2.71
N ASP A 227 0.89 -12.06 1.77
CA ASP A 227 -0.10 -13.06 1.41
C ASP A 227 0.54 -14.40 1.04
N HIS A 228 1.64 -14.37 0.29
CA HIS A 228 2.34 -15.59 -0.11
C HIS A 228 3.11 -16.24 1.04
N ALA A 229 3.65 -15.47 2.00
CA ALA A 229 4.18 -16.02 3.24
C ALA A 229 3.08 -16.75 4.04
N VAL A 230 1.89 -16.14 4.13
CA VAL A 230 0.70 -16.76 4.76
C VAL A 230 0.27 -18.02 4.01
N ASN A 231 0.29 -18.01 2.67
CA ASN A 231 -0.03 -19.19 1.89
C ASN A 231 0.93 -20.34 2.17
N ILE A 232 2.24 -20.08 2.24
CA ILE A 232 3.26 -21.08 2.62
C ILE A 232 2.93 -21.66 4.01
N ALA A 233 2.70 -20.79 5.00
CA ALA A 233 2.34 -21.22 6.35
C ALA A 233 1.07 -22.10 6.39
N LYS A 234 0.01 -21.69 5.67
CA LYS A 234 -1.23 -22.46 5.53
C LYS A 234 -1.02 -23.82 4.85
N ARG A 235 -0.12 -23.93 3.87
CA ARG A 235 0.19 -25.22 3.22
C ARG A 235 0.87 -26.18 4.18
N VAL A 236 1.84 -25.71 4.96
CA VAL A 236 2.53 -26.53 5.96
C VAL A 236 1.57 -26.96 7.08
N LEU A 237 0.69 -26.07 7.55
CA LEU A 237 -0.35 -26.42 8.53
C LEU A 237 -1.32 -27.48 8.00
N ALA A 238 -1.84 -27.29 6.79
CA ALA A 238 -2.81 -28.22 6.20
C ALA A 238 -2.21 -29.61 5.94
N ALA A 239 -0.90 -29.70 5.79
CA ALA A 239 -0.17 -30.94 5.62
C ALA A 239 0.25 -31.61 6.94
N ASP A 240 -0.03 -30.99 8.09
CA ASP A 240 0.45 -31.41 9.42
C ASP A 240 1.99 -31.54 9.47
N GLY A 241 2.66 -30.57 8.85
CA GLY A 241 4.12 -30.55 8.68
C GLY A 241 4.54 -30.75 7.23
N PHE A 242 5.82 -30.50 6.95
CA PHE A 242 6.40 -30.62 5.62
C PHE A 242 7.89 -30.87 5.76
N LYS A 243 8.28 -32.15 5.86
CA LYS A 243 9.65 -32.53 6.29
C LYS A 243 10.51 -33.01 5.13
N SER A 244 10.04 -33.95 4.32
CA SER A 244 10.90 -34.52 3.26
C SER A 244 11.01 -33.59 2.04
N GLY A 245 9.96 -32.82 1.75
CA GLY A 245 9.94 -31.83 0.68
C GLY A 245 10.50 -30.45 1.04
N SER A 246 10.78 -30.15 2.31
CA SER A 246 11.21 -28.79 2.70
C SER A 246 12.56 -28.39 2.12
N SER A 247 13.50 -29.33 2.05
CA SER A 247 14.82 -29.10 1.44
C SER A 247 14.73 -28.74 -0.04
N ILE A 248 13.69 -29.20 -0.75
CA ILE A 248 13.49 -28.91 -2.17
C ILE A 248 13.16 -27.43 -2.40
N VAL A 249 12.46 -26.80 -1.46
CA VAL A 249 11.91 -25.45 -1.65
C VAL A 249 12.66 -24.37 -0.84
N LEU A 250 13.40 -24.79 0.19
CA LEU A 250 14.04 -23.89 1.16
C LEU A 250 15.01 -22.89 0.50
N ASP A 251 15.92 -23.38 -0.34
CA ASP A 251 16.94 -22.53 -0.97
C ASP A 251 16.32 -21.50 -1.90
N TYR A 252 15.18 -21.83 -2.53
CA TYR A 252 14.44 -20.88 -3.36
C TYR A 252 13.82 -19.77 -2.52
N LEU A 253 13.18 -20.09 -1.39
CA LEU A 253 12.62 -19.07 -0.49
C LEU A 253 13.71 -18.18 0.12
N VAL A 254 14.87 -18.75 0.45
CA VAL A 254 16.03 -17.97 0.94
C VAL A 254 16.46 -16.97 -0.13
N LYS A 255 16.66 -17.42 -1.37
CA LYS A 255 17.05 -16.54 -2.48
C LYS A 255 16.01 -15.46 -2.77
N ASP A 256 14.72 -15.80 -2.71
CA ASP A 256 13.62 -14.82 -2.83
C ASP A 256 13.69 -13.74 -1.76
N THR A 257 13.97 -14.13 -0.52
CA THR A 257 14.07 -13.20 0.60
C THR A 257 15.28 -12.27 0.42
N GLU A 258 16.40 -12.75 -0.12
CA GLU A 258 17.53 -11.91 -0.50
C GLU A 258 17.17 -10.91 -1.61
N LEU A 259 16.52 -11.37 -2.69
CA LEU A 259 16.10 -10.52 -3.81
C LEU A 259 15.09 -9.47 -3.37
N PHE A 260 14.16 -9.83 -2.49
CA PHE A 260 13.21 -8.92 -1.87
C PHE A 260 13.91 -7.81 -1.09
N ASN A 261 14.83 -8.17 -0.19
CA ASN A 261 15.60 -7.21 0.61
C ASN A 261 16.46 -6.30 -0.29
N LYS A 262 17.06 -6.84 -1.36
CA LYS A 262 17.83 -6.08 -2.35
C LYS A 262 16.93 -5.08 -3.11
N ALA A 263 15.73 -5.48 -3.50
CA ALA A 263 14.75 -4.58 -4.14
C ALA A 263 14.35 -3.42 -3.22
N MET A 264 14.15 -3.71 -1.93
CA MET A 264 13.85 -2.68 -0.94
C MET A 264 15.05 -1.77 -0.66
N ASN A 265 16.27 -2.29 -0.64
CA ASN A 265 17.48 -1.47 -0.54
C ASN A 265 17.64 -0.54 -1.75
N ALA A 266 17.35 -1.04 -2.96
CA ALA A 266 17.34 -0.22 -4.16
C ALA A 266 16.34 0.94 -4.06
N LEU A 267 15.17 0.72 -3.44
CA LEU A 267 14.20 1.78 -3.15
C LEU A 267 14.77 2.82 -2.18
N TYR A 268 15.35 2.38 -1.05
CA TYR A 268 15.87 3.27 -0.03
C TYR A 268 17.04 4.14 -0.51
N THR A 269 17.84 3.60 -1.42
CA THR A 269 19.01 4.28 -1.99
C THR A 269 18.72 4.93 -3.35
N LEU A 270 17.53 4.73 -3.92
CA LEU A 270 17.18 5.06 -5.31
C LEU A 270 18.25 4.57 -6.32
N SER A 271 18.77 3.36 -6.07
CA SER A 271 19.84 2.75 -6.86
C SER A 271 19.28 2.05 -8.10
N ARG A 272 19.61 2.60 -9.28
CA ARG A 272 19.26 2.01 -10.58
C ARG A 272 19.95 0.66 -10.78
N ARG A 273 21.25 0.61 -10.51
CA ARG A 273 22.07 -0.59 -10.66
C ARG A 273 21.50 -1.75 -9.86
N GLU A 274 21.17 -1.53 -8.59
CA GLU A 274 20.60 -2.59 -7.74
C GLU A 274 19.23 -3.04 -8.23
N ALA A 275 18.38 -2.12 -8.68
CA ALA A 275 17.09 -2.47 -9.26
C ALA A 275 17.24 -3.33 -10.53
N GLU A 276 18.15 -2.97 -11.44
CA GLU A 276 18.42 -3.75 -12.65
C GLU A 276 19.02 -5.13 -12.34
N GLU A 277 19.92 -5.22 -11.36
CA GLU A 277 20.44 -6.49 -10.88
C GLU A 277 19.33 -7.39 -10.34
N VAL A 278 18.40 -6.86 -9.53
CA VAL A 278 17.25 -7.62 -9.03
C VAL A 278 16.39 -8.13 -10.19
N ILE A 279 16.09 -7.29 -11.19
CA ILE A 279 15.28 -7.69 -12.36
C ILE A 279 15.92 -8.87 -13.10
N ASN A 280 17.23 -8.79 -13.34
CA ASN A 280 17.97 -9.85 -14.02
C ASN A 280 18.06 -11.14 -13.19
N GLU A 281 18.35 -11.02 -11.90
CA GLU A 281 18.45 -12.18 -11.00
C GLU A 281 17.09 -12.86 -10.79
N VAL A 282 15.99 -12.10 -10.66
CA VAL A 282 14.64 -12.66 -10.55
C VAL A 282 14.28 -13.46 -11.80
N LYS A 283 14.62 -12.97 -12.99
CA LYS A 283 14.36 -13.69 -14.24
C LYS A 283 15.02 -15.07 -14.23
N ILE A 284 16.28 -15.16 -13.83
CA ILE A 284 17.01 -16.42 -13.71
C ILE A 284 16.37 -17.29 -12.62
N HIS A 285 16.06 -16.70 -11.47
CA HIS A 285 15.50 -17.43 -10.34
C HIS A 285 14.14 -18.06 -10.63
N VAL A 286 13.24 -17.32 -11.29
CA VAL A 286 11.92 -17.82 -11.72
C VAL A 286 12.05 -19.01 -12.66
N ASN A 287 12.99 -18.97 -13.62
CA ASN A 287 13.24 -20.12 -14.50
C ASN A 287 13.73 -21.33 -13.71
N ASN A 288 14.66 -21.13 -12.76
CA ASN A 288 15.14 -22.22 -11.90
C ASN A 288 14.02 -22.84 -11.05
N ILE A 289 13.05 -22.05 -10.58
CA ILE A 289 11.87 -22.57 -9.86
C ILE A 289 10.98 -23.40 -10.80
N GLU A 290 10.76 -22.92 -12.02
CA GLU A 290 9.96 -23.64 -13.02
C GLU A 290 10.62 -24.97 -13.40
N ASP A 291 11.95 -25.00 -13.56
CA ASP A 291 12.69 -26.23 -13.79
C ASP A 291 12.61 -27.19 -12.59
N ALA A 292 12.67 -26.69 -11.36
CA ALA A 292 12.57 -27.50 -10.14
C ALA A 292 11.21 -28.19 -10.00
N LEU A 293 10.13 -27.54 -10.43
CA LEU A 293 8.79 -28.12 -10.41
C LEU A 293 8.75 -29.42 -11.23
N TYR A 294 9.34 -29.45 -12.42
CA TYR A 294 9.33 -30.63 -13.30
C TYR A 294 10.44 -31.62 -12.98
N ASN A 295 11.66 -31.15 -12.76
CA ASN A 295 12.84 -32.00 -12.71
C ASN A 295 13.21 -32.45 -11.30
N THR A 296 12.73 -31.76 -10.26
CA THR A 296 13.04 -32.07 -8.86
C THR A 296 11.82 -32.58 -8.11
N VAL A 297 10.70 -31.84 -8.11
CA VAL A 297 9.51 -32.24 -7.33
C VAL A 297 8.88 -33.52 -7.88
N VAL A 298 8.61 -33.58 -9.18
CA VAL A 298 7.94 -34.73 -9.82
C VAL A 298 8.78 -36.01 -9.67
N THR A 299 10.09 -35.91 -9.87
CA THR A 299 11.03 -37.04 -9.85
C THR A 299 11.43 -37.46 -8.44
N SER A 300 11.23 -36.61 -7.43
CA SER A 300 11.61 -36.91 -6.05
C SER A 300 10.90 -38.17 -5.49
N PRO A 301 11.53 -38.88 -4.55
CA PRO A 301 10.94 -40.06 -3.92
C PRO A 301 9.96 -39.73 -2.77
N ILE A 302 9.62 -38.45 -2.55
CA ILE A 302 8.73 -38.04 -1.45
C ILE A 302 7.27 -38.45 -1.71
N ASP A 303 6.46 -38.49 -0.65
CA ASP A 303 5.04 -38.83 -0.74
C ASP A 303 4.27 -37.86 -1.66
N VAL A 304 3.21 -38.37 -2.32
CA VAL A 304 2.38 -37.60 -3.25
C VAL A 304 1.79 -36.35 -2.57
N LYS A 305 1.40 -36.43 -1.29
CA LYS A 305 0.89 -35.26 -0.57
C LYS A 305 1.97 -34.20 -0.39
N GLU A 306 3.18 -34.61 -0.01
CA GLU A 306 4.31 -33.68 0.10
C GLU A 306 4.71 -33.08 -1.25
N LYS A 307 4.61 -33.84 -2.36
CA LYS A 307 4.81 -33.29 -3.72
C LYS A 307 3.83 -32.16 -4.01
N VAL A 308 2.53 -32.37 -3.71
CA VAL A 308 1.50 -31.34 -3.90
C VAL A 308 1.79 -30.09 -3.07
N VAL A 309 2.19 -30.28 -1.81
CA VAL A 309 2.56 -29.17 -0.91
C VAL A 309 3.78 -28.42 -1.45
N ALA A 310 4.82 -29.13 -1.89
CA ALA A 310 6.02 -28.54 -2.49
C ALA A 310 5.69 -27.71 -3.73
N THR A 311 4.83 -28.21 -4.63
CA THR A 311 4.38 -27.47 -5.81
C THR A 311 3.66 -26.18 -5.44
N LEU A 312 2.75 -26.20 -4.47
CA LEU A 312 2.00 -25.01 -4.03
C LEU A 312 2.91 -23.98 -3.34
N ILE A 313 3.91 -24.44 -2.59
CA ILE A 313 4.91 -23.58 -1.96
C ILE A 313 5.81 -22.95 -3.04
N LEU A 314 6.30 -23.71 -4.00
CA LEU A 314 7.12 -23.19 -5.11
C LEU A 314 6.36 -22.17 -5.98
N ASP A 315 5.05 -22.35 -6.20
CA ASP A 315 4.27 -21.30 -6.88
C ASP A 315 4.20 -20.01 -6.05
N SER A 316 4.07 -20.12 -4.73
CA SER A 316 4.08 -18.94 -3.84
C SER A 316 5.45 -18.25 -3.83
N ILE A 317 6.54 -19.01 -3.79
CA ILE A 317 7.93 -18.51 -3.94
C ILE A 317 8.05 -17.78 -5.29
N LYS A 318 7.73 -18.42 -6.40
CA LYS A 318 7.77 -17.78 -7.74
C LYS A 318 7.00 -16.45 -7.79
N ARG A 319 5.88 -16.33 -7.07
CA ARG A 319 5.11 -15.09 -6.96
C ARG A 319 5.85 -14.02 -6.15
N ILE A 320 6.46 -14.39 -5.01
CA ILE A 320 7.31 -13.50 -4.21
C ILE A 320 8.44 -12.92 -5.06
N ALA A 321 9.17 -13.77 -5.80
CA ALA A 321 10.20 -13.34 -6.76
C ALA A 321 9.68 -12.24 -7.71
N ARG A 322 8.51 -12.49 -8.34
CA ARG A 322 7.90 -11.56 -9.30
C ARG A 322 7.45 -10.25 -8.66
N TYR A 323 6.97 -10.28 -7.42
CA TYR A 323 6.62 -9.05 -6.70
C TYR A 323 7.86 -8.24 -6.29
N SER A 324 8.96 -8.90 -5.95
CA SER A 324 10.27 -8.25 -5.75
C SER A 324 10.76 -7.56 -7.04
N ASN A 325 10.58 -8.20 -8.20
CA ASN A 325 10.83 -7.56 -9.50
C ASN A 325 9.96 -6.32 -9.73
N GLY A 326 8.65 -6.39 -9.42
CA GLY A 326 7.75 -5.24 -9.55
C GLY A 326 8.12 -4.07 -8.62
N ILE A 327 8.71 -4.35 -7.45
CA ILE A 327 9.30 -3.31 -6.59
C ILE A 327 10.49 -2.66 -7.31
N ALA A 328 11.44 -3.45 -7.83
CA ALA A 328 12.61 -2.94 -8.55
C ALA A 328 12.24 -2.10 -9.79
N GLU A 329 11.25 -2.53 -10.59
CA GLU A 329 10.72 -1.74 -11.71
C GLU A 329 10.14 -0.39 -11.24
N SER A 330 9.43 -0.40 -10.10
CA SER A 330 8.87 0.83 -9.52
C SER A 330 9.97 1.78 -9.04
N VAL A 331 11.11 1.27 -8.55
CA VAL A 331 12.29 2.10 -8.20
C VAL A 331 12.83 2.82 -9.43
N LEU A 332 12.95 2.13 -10.57
CA LEU A 332 13.37 2.75 -11.83
C LEU A 332 12.41 3.87 -12.24
N ASN A 333 11.09 3.62 -12.16
CA ASN A 333 10.07 4.62 -12.48
C ASN A 333 10.13 5.85 -11.57
N ILE A 334 10.31 5.67 -10.25
CA ILE A 334 10.48 6.79 -9.30
C ILE A 334 11.72 7.61 -9.66
N LYS A 335 12.84 6.94 -9.96
CA LYS A 335 14.08 7.64 -10.32
C LYS A 335 13.92 8.46 -11.59
N ILE A 336 13.30 7.88 -12.63
CA ILE A 336 12.99 8.55 -13.89
C ILE A 336 12.07 9.75 -13.66
N ALA A 337 11.06 9.62 -12.81
CA ALA A 337 10.14 10.70 -12.50
C ALA A 337 10.82 11.90 -11.80
N LYS A 338 12.00 11.72 -11.21
CA LYS A 338 12.77 12.75 -10.50
C LYS A 338 13.89 13.40 -11.32
N THR A 339 14.23 12.88 -12.50
CA THR A 339 15.37 13.35 -13.29
C THR A 339 14.95 13.81 -14.68
N SER A 340 15.66 14.80 -15.22
CA SER A 340 15.53 15.26 -16.60
C SER A 340 16.51 14.56 -17.57
N GLU A 341 17.49 13.84 -17.04
CA GLU A 341 18.53 13.16 -17.80
C GLU A 341 18.84 11.79 -17.18
N ILE A 342 19.13 10.80 -18.02
CA ILE A 342 19.40 9.43 -17.61
C ILE A 342 20.62 8.92 -18.37
N ASP A 343 21.69 8.60 -17.63
CA ASP A 343 22.82 7.88 -18.18
C ASP A 343 22.54 6.37 -18.20
N ILE A 344 22.79 5.75 -19.36
CA ILE A 344 22.85 4.29 -19.54
C ILE A 344 24.31 3.98 -19.87
N LYS A 345 25.00 3.25 -19.00
CA LYS A 345 26.41 2.87 -19.17
C LYS A 345 26.55 1.36 -19.27
#